data_AF-A0A3D8YK10-F1
#
_entry.id   AF-A0A3D8YK10-F1
#
_cell.length_a   1.000
_cell.length_b   1.000
_cell.length_c   1.000
_cell.angle_alpha   90.00
_cell.angle_beta   90.00
_cell.angle_gamma   90.00
#
_symmetry.space_group_name_H-M   'P 1'
#
loop_
_entity.id
_entity.type
_entity.pdbx_description
1 polymer ?
#
loop_
_entity_poly.entity_id
_entity_poly.type
_entity_poly.pdbx_seq_one_letter_code
_entity_poly.pdbx_strand_id
1 'polypeptide(L)'
;MKLKITVICSVVFSLFFFLLLFLVIFFADDTDSGENNKDSSISQGGVTVSPEVLAHRPLIEKYGKEYGIEDYVSYILAIMQVESG
;
A
#
# COMPACT_ATOMS: atom_id res chain seq x y z
N MET A 1 15.06 -48.29 3.79
CA MET A 1 15.24 -47.11 2.90
C MET A 1 14.03 -46.18 2.90
N LYS A 2 12.79 -46.71 2.90
CA LYS A 2 11.55 -45.91 2.92
C LYS A 2 11.40 -44.98 4.13
N LEU A 3 11.69 -45.47 5.34
CA LEU A 3 11.57 -44.68 6.58
C LEU A 3 12.53 -43.48 6.63
N LYS A 4 13.75 -43.64 6.11
CA LYS A 4 14.76 -42.56 6.05
C LYS A 4 14.31 -41.44 5.10
N ILE A 5 13.73 -41.80 3.95
CA ILE A 5 13.22 -40.85 2.97
C ILE A 5 12.03 -40.07 3.54
N THR A 6 11.09 -40.74 4.21
CA THR A 6 9.95 -40.06 4.86
C THR A 6 10.41 -39.06 5.92
N VAL A 7 11.42 -39.41 6.73
CA VAL A 7 11.99 -38.49 7.74
C VAL A 7 12.72 -37.31 7.07
N ILE A 8 13.47 -37.53 6.00
CA ILE A 8 14.11 -36.44 5.25
C ILE A 8 13.05 -35.51 4.64
N CYS A 9 12.00 -36.06 4.03
CA CYS A 9 10.92 -35.27 3.43
C CYS A 9 10.18 -34.43 4.49
N SER A 10 9.94 -34.97 5.69
CA SER A 10 9.29 -34.20 6.76
C SER A 10 10.16 -33.04 7.27
N VAL A 11 11.48 -33.24 7.34
CA VAL A 11 12.42 -32.19 7.77
C VAL A 11 12.49 -31.07 6.73
N VAL A 12 12.60 -31.41 5.45
CA VAL A 12 12.62 -30.43 4.35
C VAL A 12 11.31 -29.64 4.30
N PHE A 13 10.17 -30.31 4.44
CA PHE A 13 8.86 -29.66 4.48
C PHE A 13 8.71 -28.71 5.68
N SER A 14 9.16 -29.13 6.87
CA SER A 14 9.17 -28.25 8.05
C SER A 14 10.07 -27.04 7.88
N LEU A 15 11.26 -27.20 7.28
CA LEU A 15 12.14 -26.06 7.00
C LEU A 15 11.49 -25.05 6.06
N PHE A 16 10.83 -25.52 5.01
CA PHE A 16 10.13 -24.66 4.05
C PHE A 16 8.99 -23.91 4.72
N PHE A 17 8.20 -24.61 5.55
CA PHE A 17 7.11 -23.98 6.30
C PHE A 17 7.63 -22.95 7.32
N PHE A 18 8.73 -23.25 8.00
CA PHE A 18 9.36 -22.33 8.95
C PHE A 18 9.92 -21.09 8.24
N LEU A 19 10.52 -21.25 7.06
CA LEU A 19 10.96 -20.12 6.22
C LEU A 19 9.77 -19.23 5.83
N LEU A 20 8.64 -19.83 5.45
CA LEU A 20 7.43 -19.09 5.08
C LEU A 20 6.86 -18.34 6.28
N LEU A 21 6.82 -18.96 7.46
CA LEU A 21 6.39 -18.31 8.70
C LEU A 21 7.33 -17.15 9.09
N PHE A 22 8.65 -17.34 8.97
CA PHE A 22 9.62 -16.28 9.20
C PHE A 22 9.39 -15.11 8.25
N LEU A 23 9.12 -15.38 6.98
CA LEU A 23 8.82 -14.36 5.98
C LEU A 23 7.55 -13.57 6.33
N VAL A 24 6.50 -14.26 6.77
CA VAL A 24 5.26 -13.60 7.24
C VAL A 24 5.55 -12.71 8.45
N ILE A 25 6.27 -13.19 9.47
CA ILE A 25 6.58 -12.39 10.68
C ILE A 25 7.51 -11.22 10.36
N PHE A 26 8.51 -11.43 9.49
CA PHE A 26 9.45 -10.40 9.08
C PHE A 26 8.79 -9.28 8.28
N PHE A 27 7.77 -9.62 7.48
CA PHE A 27 6.94 -8.66 6.75
C PHE A 27 5.67 -8.23 7.52
N ALA A 28 5.45 -8.71 8.75
CA ALA A 28 4.25 -8.39 9.53
C ALA A 28 4.39 -7.09 10.35
N ASP A 29 5.53 -6.42 10.29
CA ASP A 29 5.65 -5.07 10.85
C ASP A 29 4.91 -4.07 9.95
N ASP A 30 4.16 -3.16 10.57
CA ASP A 30 3.24 -2.16 9.99
C ASP A 30 1.79 -2.58 9.64
N THR A 31 1.11 -3.38 10.49
CA THR A 31 -0.38 -3.45 10.42
C THR A 31 -1.13 -3.41 11.75
N ASP A 32 -0.53 -2.88 12.83
CA ASP A 32 -1.37 -2.41 13.94
C ASP A 32 -0.70 -1.37 14.85
N SER A 33 -0.75 -0.11 14.40
CA SER A 33 -0.76 1.05 15.28
C SER A 33 -1.39 2.24 14.53
N GLY A 34 -2.73 2.32 14.64
CA GLY A 34 -3.49 3.55 14.73
C GLY A 34 -3.26 4.64 13.66
N GLU A 35 -4.26 4.81 12.80
CA GLU A 35 -4.77 6.15 12.47
C GLU A 35 -3.70 7.21 12.15
N ASN A 36 -2.66 6.90 11.39
CA ASN A 36 -1.68 7.88 10.95
C ASN A 36 -1.16 7.52 9.56
N ASN A 37 -1.94 7.95 8.58
CA ASN A 37 -1.66 8.07 7.16
C ASN A 37 -0.19 8.44 6.84
N LYS A 38 0.70 7.45 6.75
CA LYS A 38 2.04 7.61 6.17
C LYS A 38 2.50 6.28 5.58
N ASP A 39 1.92 5.90 4.44
CA ASP A 39 2.71 5.16 3.47
C ASP A 39 2.32 5.52 2.05
N SER A 40 3.31 6.15 1.43
CA SER A 40 3.38 6.75 0.10
C SER A 40 3.46 5.69 -0.99
N SER A 41 2.47 4.81 -1.05
CA SER A 41 2.17 4.07 -2.28
C SER A 41 0.66 3.88 -2.37
N ILE A 42 0.01 4.99 -2.69
CA ILE A 42 -1.32 4.99 -3.28
C ILE A 42 -1.24 4.17 -4.58
N SER A 43 -1.39 2.85 -4.46
CA SER A 43 -2.11 2.11 -5.48
C SER A 43 -3.56 2.51 -5.26
N GLN A 44 -3.92 3.66 -5.83
CA GLN A 44 -5.29 4.17 -5.87
C GLN A 44 -6.08 3.15 -6.68
N GLY A 45 -6.59 2.12 -6.02
CA GLY A 45 -7.71 1.30 -6.49
C GLY A 45 -9.01 2.10 -6.46
N GLY A 46 -8.94 3.39 -6.80
CA GLY A 46 -10.04 4.33 -6.92
C GLY A 46 -10.16 4.71 -8.38
N VAL A 47 -11.40 4.90 -8.83
CA VAL A 47 -11.72 5.38 -10.18
C VAL A 47 -10.90 6.65 -10.45
N THR A 48 -10.10 6.64 -11.52
CA THR A 48 -9.31 7.80 -11.95
C THR A 48 -10.25 9.00 -12.10
N VAL A 49 -9.85 10.14 -11.53
CA VAL A 49 -10.57 11.41 -11.66
C VAL A 49 -10.73 11.82 -13.14
N SER A 50 -11.77 12.58 -13.43
CA SER A 50 -12.14 13.06 -14.76
C SER A 50 -11.01 13.93 -15.36
N PRO A 51 -10.91 14.01 -16.70
CA PRO A 51 -9.93 14.88 -17.36
C PRO A 51 -10.10 16.36 -16.98
N GLU A 52 -11.31 16.79 -16.67
CA GLU A 52 -11.65 18.17 -16.27
C GLU A 52 -11.08 18.49 -14.88
N VAL A 53 -11.16 17.55 -13.94
CA VAL A 53 -10.55 17.66 -12.61
C VAL A 53 -9.02 17.58 -12.68
N LEU A 54 -8.48 16.74 -13.56
CA LEU A 54 -7.03 16.65 -13.78
C LEU A 54 -6.42 17.95 -14.34
N ALA A 55 -7.16 18.72 -15.14
CA ALA A 55 -6.70 20.01 -15.64
C ALA A 55 -6.43 21.03 -14.52
N HIS A 56 -7.07 20.87 -13.36
CA HIS A 56 -6.89 21.74 -12.19
C HIS A 56 -5.74 21.31 -11.27
N ARG A 57 -5.13 20.14 -11.51
CA ARG A 57 -3.97 19.64 -10.76
C ARG A 57 -2.81 20.64 -10.62
N PRO A 58 -2.32 21.35 -11.66
CA PRO A 58 -1.22 22.29 -11.49
C PRO A 58 -1.57 23.46 -10.57
N LEU A 59 -2.84 23.86 -10.50
CA LEU A 59 -3.31 24.89 -9.58
C LEU A 59 -3.34 24.37 -8.14
N ILE A 60 -3.83 23.15 -7.94
CA ILE A 60 -3.86 22.49 -6.62
C ILE A 60 -2.44 22.23 -6.11
N GLU A 61 -1.50 21.80 -6.95
CA GLU A 61 -0.11 21.60 -6.55
C GLU A 61 0.58 22.92 -6.17
N LYS A 62 0.27 24.02 -6.87
CA LYS A 62 0.78 25.35 -6.54
C LYS A 62 0.33 25.78 -5.13
N TYR A 63 -0.96 25.68 -4.83
CA TYR A 63 -1.47 26.03 -3.49
C TYR A 63 -1.11 24.96 -2.44
N GLY A 64 -0.97 23.69 -2.83
CA GLY A 64 -0.50 22.62 -1.96
C GLY A 64 0.89 22.92 -1.41
N LYS A 65 1.79 23.44 -2.26
CA LYS A 65 3.12 23.94 -1.87
C LYS A 65 3.06 25.14 -0.94
N GLU A 66 2.16 26.08 -1.24
CA GLU A 66 1.99 27.30 -0.44
C GLU A 66 1.49 27.01 0.98
N TYR A 67 0.58 26.04 1.14
CA TYR A 67 0.00 25.66 2.42
C TYR A 67 0.67 24.45 3.08
N GLY A 68 1.71 23.87 2.47
CA GLY A 68 2.43 22.71 3.01
C GLY A 68 1.61 21.42 3.05
N ILE A 69 0.64 21.26 2.13
CA ILE A 69 -0.28 20.12 2.04
C ILE A 69 -0.09 19.34 0.72
N GLU A 70 1.13 19.30 0.19
CA GLU A 70 1.46 18.63 -1.08
C GLU A 70 1.08 17.15 -1.09
N ASP A 71 1.19 16.47 0.06
CA ASP A 71 0.81 15.06 0.22
C ASP A 71 -0.70 14.83 0.06
N TYR A 72 -1.50 15.88 0.20
CA TYR A 72 -2.95 15.81 0.14
C TYR A 72 -3.55 16.14 -1.24
N VAL A 73 -2.72 16.44 -2.25
CA VAL A 73 -3.18 16.82 -3.61
C VAL A 73 -4.17 15.80 -4.19
N SER A 74 -3.91 14.50 -3.98
CA SER A 74 -4.79 13.41 -4.41
C SER A 74 -6.17 13.42 -3.74
N TYR A 75 -6.24 13.84 -2.47
CA TYR A 75 -7.49 13.98 -1.73
C TYR A 75 -8.27 15.22 -2.20
N ILE A 76 -7.58 16.34 -2.47
CA ILE A 76 -8.21 17.56 -3.00
C ILE A 76 -8.81 17.32 -4.39
N LEU A 77 -8.11 16.57 -5.25
CA LEU A 77 -8.64 16.15 -6.56
C LEU A 77 -9.86 15.23 -6.40
N ALA A 78 -9.84 14.30 -5.46
CA ALA A 78 -11.00 13.43 -5.19
C ALA A 78 -12.22 14.23 -4.67
N ILE A 79 -12.00 15.21 -3.79
CA ILE A 79 -13.06 16.10 -3.30
C ILE A 79 -13.64 16.91 -4.46
N MET A 80 -12.79 17.49 -5.32
CA MET A 80 -13.25 18.24 -6.50
C MET A 80 -14.10 17.37 -7.45
N GLN A 81 -13.71 16.11 -7.64
CA GLN A 81 -14.50 15.17 -8.44
C GLN A 81 -15.89 14.90 -7.87
N VAL A 82 -16.02 14.81 -6.54
CA VAL A 82 -17.30 14.57 -5.86
C VAL A 82 -18.19 15.82 -5.87
N GLU A 83 -17.59 17.00 -5.70
CA GLU A 83 -18.32 18.26 -5.59
C GLU A 83 -18.78 18.80 -6.95
N SER A 84 -17.93 18.73 -7.99
CA SER A 84 -18.18 19.45 -9.25
C SER A 84 -18.06 18.63 -10.53
N GLY A 85 -17.42 17.46 -10.50
CA GLY A 85 -17.28 16.59 -11.67
C GLY A 85 -16.13 16.96 -12.60
#